data_AF-A0A3A8Q0Y1-F1
#
_entry.id   AF-A0A3A8Q0Y1-F1
#
_cell.length_a   1.000
_cell.length_b   1.000
_cell.length_c   1.000
_cell.angle_alpha   90.00
_cell.angle_beta   90.00
_cell.angle_gamma   90.00
#
_symmetry.space_group_name_H-M   'P 1'
#
loop_
_entity.id
_entity.type
_entity.pdbx_description
1 polymer ?
#
loop_
_entity_poly.entity_id
_entity_poly.type
_entity_poly.pdbx_seq_one_letter_code
_entity_poly.pdbx_strand_id
1 'polypeptide(L)'
;MLPASTQLLLFTQADVGGHALFRVVPVEVSVRPGQGRLWTDVSRGNAFTPAWQDHARHLSAVGRARYALPWEQTDLHVSPRGRNVTLDGRSASLPLFVAWVALLSGLPLPSPFLGTGVALEAHGERLAPAPREFLQGKLGVAQAYVTQVFPRAERVAVFVPEGSGFDPAPLTALDVRPVPTLTKAVEAVLGRKPDTGGPGATEGVGG
;
A
#
# COMPACT_ATOMS: atom_id res chain seq x y z
N MET A 1 10.65 0.06 -21.46
CA MET A 1 9.42 0.82 -21.18
C MET A 1 9.03 0.56 -19.74
N LEU A 2 8.78 1.61 -18.94
CA LEU A 2 8.26 1.46 -17.57
C LEU A 2 6.84 0.85 -17.66
N PRO A 3 6.44 -0.07 -16.77
CA PRO A 3 5.02 -0.44 -16.68
C PRO A 3 4.22 0.81 -16.32
N ALA A 4 3.33 1.25 -17.21
CA ALA A 4 2.51 2.45 -16.98
C ALA A 4 1.41 2.20 -15.94
N SER A 5 1.08 0.94 -15.66
CA SER A 5 0.06 0.55 -14.70
C SER A 5 0.35 -0.79 -14.03
N THR A 6 -0.27 -0.99 -12.87
CA THR A 6 -0.28 -2.24 -12.11
C THR A 6 -1.63 -2.45 -11.43
N GLN A 7 -1.95 -3.68 -11.08
CA GLN A 7 -3.13 -4.02 -10.29
C GLN A 7 -2.72 -4.28 -8.83
N LEU A 8 -3.43 -3.66 -7.91
CA LEU A 8 -3.35 -3.88 -6.48
C LEU A 8 -4.60 -4.58 -5.97
N LEU A 9 -4.43 -5.34 -4.90
CA LEU A 9 -5.51 -5.95 -4.15
C LEU A 9 -5.56 -5.26 -2.79
N LEU A 10 -6.57 -4.42 -2.58
CA LEU A 10 -6.77 -3.74 -1.31
C LEU A 10 -7.69 -4.58 -0.42
N PHE A 11 -7.24 -4.85 0.80
CA PHE A 11 -8.03 -5.54 1.81
C PHE A 11 -8.78 -4.50 2.65
N THR A 12 -10.09 -4.42 2.43
CA THR A 12 -10.95 -3.44 3.10
C THR A 12 -12.05 -4.11 3.88
N GLN A 13 -12.57 -3.39 4.87
CA GLN A 13 -13.78 -3.73 5.59
C GLN A 13 -14.94 -2.92 5.01
N ALA A 14 -16.04 -3.58 4.72
CA ALA A 14 -17.31 -2.94 4.39
C ALA A 14 -18.30 -3.26 5.50
N ASP A 15 -19.12 -2.28 5.88
CA ASP A 15 -20.31 -2.55 6.70
C ASP A 15 -21.43 -3.01 5.77
N VAL A 16 -21.95 -4.22 6.01
CA VAL A 16 -23.08 -4.78 5.28
C VAL A 16 -24.14 -5.19 6.30
N GLY A 17 -25.18 -4.37 6.46
CA GLY A 17 -26.30 -4.66 7.35
C GLY A 17 -25.92 -4.67 8.85
N GLY A 18 -24.94 -3.86 9.26
CA GLY A 18 -24.44 -3.82 10.65
C GLY A 18 -23.34 -4.84 10.93
N HIS A 19 -22.87 -5.56 9.91
CA HIS A 19 -21.80 -6.54 10.03
C HIS A 19 -20.54 -6.09 9.27
N ALA A 20 -19.39 -6.22 9.95
CA ALA A 20 -18.08 -6.01 9.37
C ALA A 20 -17.72 -7.16 8.42
N LEU A 21 -17.73 -6.90 7.12
CA LEU A 21 -17.29 -7.86 6.10
C LEU A 21 -15.96 -7.43 5.49
N PHE A 22 -14.94 -8.26 5.62
CA PHE A 22 -13.66 -8.05 4.94
C PHE A 22 -13.75 -8.56 3.50
N ARG A 23 -13.21 -7.80 2.55
CA ARG A 23 -13.20 -8.15 1.13
C ARG A 23 -11.92 -7.69 0.43
N VAL A 24 -11.66 -8.30 -0.73
CA VAL A 24 -10.65 -7.83 -1.68
C VAL A 24 -11.29 -6.84 -2.64
N VAL A 25 -10.65 -5.69 -2.82
CA VAL A 25 -11.00 -4.71 -3.85
C VAL A 25 -9.83 -4.60 -4.81
N PRO A 26 -9.97 -5.06 -6.06
CA PRO A 26 -8.95 -4.84 -7.08
C PRO A 26 -8.94 -3.36 -7.46
N VAL A 27 -7.76 -2.75 -7.48
CA VAL A 27 -7.55 -1.35 -7.83
C VAL A 27 -6.46 -1.28 -8.88
N GLU A 28 -6.74 -0.63 -9.99
CA GLU A 28 -5.73 -0.30 -10.98
C GLU A 28 -5.04 1.01 -10.57
N VAL A 29 -3.71 0.97 -10.53
CA VAL A 29 -2.87 2.13 -10.25
C VAL A 29 -2.00 2.38 -11.47
N SER A 30 -1.98 3.61 -11.97
CA SER A 30 -1.17 3.97 -13.13
C SER A 30 -0.47 5.32 -12.94
N VAL A 31 0.70 5.48 -13.55
CA VAL A 31 1.42 6.76 -13.61
C VAL A 31 1.44 7.25 -15.05
N ARG A 32 1.19 8.55 -15.25
CA ARG A 32 1.19 9.20 -16.56
C ARG A 32 1.98 10.50 -16.49
N PRO A 33 2.62 10.98 -17.57
CA PRO A 33 3.20 12.32 -17.61
C PRO A 33 2.16 13.36 -17.17
N GLY A 34 2.56 14.27 -16.28
CA GLY A 34 1.64 15.17 -15.59
C GLY A 34 2.34 16.23 -14.75
N GLN A 35 1.63 16.73 -13.74
CA GLN A 35 2.08 17.83 -12.86
C GLN A 35 2.04 17.42 -11.37
N GLY A 36 2.29 16.14 -11.07
CA GLY A 36 2.29 15.64 -9.70
C GLY A 36 0.90 15.54 -9.08
N ARG A 37 -0.16 15.38 -9.89
CA ARG A 37 -1.55 15.35 -9.43
C ARG A 37 -2.02 13.95 -9.10
N LEU A 38 -3.05 13.88 -8.27
CA LEU A 38 -3.77 12.67 -7.93
C LEU A 38 -5.12 12.66 -8.64
N TRP A 39 -5.39 11.60 -9.40
CA TRP A 39 -6.65 11.35 -10.07
C TRP A 39 -7.32 10.11 -9.50
N THR A 40 -8.59 10.25 -9.16
CA THR A 40 -9.42 9.16 -8.65
C THR A 40 -10.59 8.92 -9.58
N ASP A 41 -10.86 7.64 -9.86
CA ASP A 41 -12.00 7.24 -10.69
C ASP A 41 -13.28 7.16 -9.85
N VAL A 42 -14.08 8.22 -9.91
CA VAL A 42 -15.40 8.32 -9.27
C VAL A 42 -16.54 7.77 -10.15
N SER A 43 -16.23 7.16 -11.30
CA SER A 43 -17.25 6.54 -12.13
C SER A 43 -17.91 5.36 -11.42
N ARG A 44 -19.07 4.92 -11.93
CA ARG A 44 -19.79 3.73 -11.44
C ARG A 44 -20.19 3.79 -9.96
N GLY A 45 -20.38 5.00 -9.43
CA GLY A 45 -20.75 5.22 -8.02
C GLY A 45 -19.59 5.02 -7.03
N ASN A 46 -18.35 4.97 -7.52
CA ASN A 46 -17.18 4.88 -6.65
C ASN A 46 -16.94 6.20 -5.91
N ALA A 47 -16.46 6.11 -4.68
CA ALA A 47 -16.21 7.26 -3.82
C ALA A 47 -14.87 7.12 -3.08
N PHE A 48 -14.25 8.26 -2.82
CA PHE A 48 -12.99 8.38 -2.07
C PHE A 48 -13.21 9.37 -0.94
N THR A 49 -12.89 8.97 0.28
CA THR A 49 -13.06 9.85 1.44
C THR A 49 -11.99 10.95 1.47
N PRO A 50 -12.25 12.10 2.14
CA PRO A 50 -11.23 13.12 2.34
C PRO A 50 -9.95 12.58 2.99
N ALA A 51 -10.10 11.70 3.99
CA ALA A 51 -8.99 11.05 4.67
C ALA A 51 -8.07 10.28 3.71
N TRP A 52 -8.63 9.66 2.66
CA TRP A 52 -7.84 8.97 1.64
C TRP A 52 -7.01 9.95 0.81
N GLN A 53 -7.57 11.11 0.46
CA GLN A 53 -6.86 12.15 -0.30
C GLN A 53 -5.71 12.76 0.51
N ASP A 54 -5.92 12.99 1.80
CA ASP A 54 -4.87 13.47 2.71
C ASP A 54 -3.76 12.43 2.83
N HIS A 55 -4.11 11.13 2.91
CA HIS A 55 -3.12 10.06 2.93
C HIS A 55 -2.30 10.01 1.65
N ALA A 56 -2.92 10.11 0.47
CA ALA A 56 -2.17 10.12 -0.78
C ALA A 56 -1.19 11.30 -0.89
N ARG A 57 -1.57 12.48 -0.38
CA ARG A 57 -0.67 13.65 -0.26
C ARG A 57 0.50 13.37 0.68
N HIS A 58 0.25 12.79 1.85
CA HIS A 58 1.29 12.37 2.79
C HIS A 58 2.27 11.36 2.15
N LEU A 59 1.75 10.33 1.47
CA LEU A 59 2.58 9.34 0.78
C LEU A 59 3.47 9.98 -0.29
N SER A 60 2.95 10.94 -1.05
CA SER A 60 3.75 11.69 -2.02
C SER A 60 4.88 12.46 -1.34
N ALA A 61 4.61 13.12 -0.21
CA ALA A 61 5.62 13.87 0.55
C ALA A 61 6.74 12.95 1.07
N VAL A 62 6.38 11.80 1.64
CA VAL A 62 7.35 10.77 2.07
C VAL A 62 8.17 10.28 0.87
N GLY A 63 7.51 10.01 -0.25
CA GLY A 63 8.14 9.52 -1.47
C GLY A 63 9.19 10.49 -2.01
N ARG A 64 8.82 11.77 -2.14
CA ARG A 64 9.70 12.86 -2.59
C ARG A 64 10.91 13.06 -1.68
N ALA A 65 10.71 12.92 -0.37
CA ALA A 65 11.79 13.05 0.61
C ALA A 65 12.78 11.87 0.62
N ARG A 66 12.38 10.71 0.10
CA ARG A 66 13.16 9.45 0.21
C ARG A 66 13.62 8.88 -1.12
N TYR A 67 13.03 9.32 -2.24
CA TYR A 67 13.34 8.81 -3.57
C TYR A 67 13.36 9.94 -4.61
N ALA A 68 14.49 10.08 -5.31
CA ALA A 68 14.71 10.89 -6.49
C ALA A 68 14.03 10.24 -7.71
N LEU A 69 12.70 10.31 -7.72
CA LEU A 69 11.82 9.81 -8.78
C LEU A 69 11.01 10.98 -9.36
N PRO A 70 10.40 10.84 -10.56
CA PRO A 70 9.74 11.94 -11.26
C PRO A 70 8.36 12.31 -10.69
N TRP A 71 8.24 12.45 -9.37
CA TRP A 71 6.97 12.68 -8.66
C TRP A 71 6.20 13.90 -9.16
N GLU A 72 6.89 15.00 -9.50
CA GLU A 72 6.26 16.25 -9.97
C GLU A 72 5.92 16.21 -11.46
N GLN A 73 6.56 15.31 -12.23
CA GLN A 73 6.35 15.16 -13.67
C GLN A 73 5.36 14.04 -13.99
N THR A 74 4.80 13.39 -12.97
CA THR A 74 3.87 12.27 -13.14
C THR A 74 2.62 12.43 -12.31
N ASP A 75 1.48 12.19 -12.92
CA ASP A 75 0.19 12.07 -12.24
C ASP A 75 -0.05 10.62 -11.82
N LEU A 76 -0.56 10.42 -10.60
CA LEU A 76 -1.03 9.13 -10.11
C LEU A 76 -2.52 8.99 -10.39
N HIS A 77 -2.92 7.93 -11.08
CA HIS A 77 -4.32 7.58 -11.28
C HIS A 77 -4.67 6.31 -10.51
N VAL A 78 -5.79 6.34 -9.79
CA VAL A 78 -6.30 5.22 -8.99
C VAL A 78 -7.74 4.91 -9.41
N SER A 79 -7.98 3.70 -9.93
CA SER A 79 -9.29 3.25 -10.40
C SER A 79 -9.69 1.92 -9.75
N PRO A 80 -10.70 1.90 -8.87
CA PRO A 80 -11.25 0.66 -8.33
C PRO A 80 -11.98 -0.13 -9.42
N ARG A 81 -11.70 -1.43 -9.50
CA ARG A 81 -12.49 -2.33 -10.34
C ARG A 81 -13.75 -2.74 -9.59
N GLY A 82 -14.89 -2.24 -10.06
CA GLY A 82 -16.20 -2.56 -9.48
C GLY A 82 -17.21 -1.45 -9.72
N ARG A 83 -18.31 -1.51 -8.97
CA ARG A 83 -19.32 -0.45 -8.84
C ARG A 83 -19.55 -0.19 -7.35
N ASN A 84 -19.90 1.03 -6.98
CA ASN A 84 -20.20 1.44 -5.60
C ASN A 84 -19.08 1.07 -4.61
N VAL A 85 -17.82 1.22 -5.03
CA VAL A 85 -16.67 1.01 -4.15
C VAL A 85 -16.35 2.32 -3.45
N THR A 86 -16.52 2.34 -2.13
CA THR A 86 -15.99 3.41 -1.28
C THR A 86 -14.63 3.00 -0.76
N LEU A 87 -13.60 3.79 -1.10
CA LEU A 87 -12.27 3.68 -0.50
C LEU A 87 -12.17 4.72 0.62
N ASP A 88 -12.31 4.24 1.85
CA ASP A 88 -12.17 5.04 3.07
C ASP A 88 -10.73 5.07 3.62
N GLY A 89 -9.93 4.09 3.20
CA GLY A 89 -9.03 3.42 4.12
C GLY A 89 -7.61 3.97 4.13
N ARG A 90 -7.20 4.45 5.30
CA ARG A 90 -5.80 4.70 5.68
C ARG A 90 -4.92 3.46 5.52
N SER A 91 -5.52 2.28 5.63
CA SER A 91 -4.81 0.99 5.62
C SER A 91 -4.31 0.54 4.24
N ALA A 92 -4.58 1.34 3.20
CA ALA A 92 -4.02 1.20 1.87
C ALA A 92 -2.68 1.94 1.71
N SER A 93 -2.16 2.64 2.73
CA SER A 93 -0.91 3.40 2.63
C SER A 93 0.26 2.55 2.14
N LEU A 94 0.49 1.41 2.80
CA LEU A 94 1.60 0.52 2.44
C LEU A 94 1.49 0.03 0.98
N PRO A 95 0.41 -0.67 0.56
CA PRO A 95 0.35 -1.20 -0.79
C PRO A 95 0.34 -0.09 -1.86
N LEU A 96 -0.31 1.05 -1.61
CA LEU A 96 -0.33 2.16 -2.56
C LEU A 96 1.06 2.79 -2.73
N PHE A 97 1.79 3.02 -1.63
CA PHE A 97 3.12 3.63 -1.68
C PHE A 97 4.12 2.74 -2.42
N VAL A 98 4.16 1.44 -2.09
CA VAL A 98 5.07 0.49 -2.75
C VAL A 98 4.79 0.42 -4.25
N ALA A 99 3.51 0.39 -4.63
CA ALA A 99 3.12 0.37 -6.03
C ALA A 99 3.49 1.64 -6.78
N TRP A 100 3.31 2.80 -6.14
CA TRP A 100 3.67 4.08 -6.73
C TRP A 100 5.18 4.17 -6.97
N VAL A 101 5.99 3.79 -5.98
CA VAL A 101 7.45 3.73 -6.14
C VAL A 101 7.85 2.72 -7.22
N ALA A 102 7.21 1.55 -7.30
CA ALA A 102 7.48 0.55 -8.33
C ALA A 102 7.25 1.13 -9.74
N LEU A 103 6.10 1.76 -9.96
CA LEU A 103 5.73 2.39 -11.23
C LEU A 103 6.71 3.50 -11.64
N LEU A 104 7.03 4.41 -10.71
CA LEU A 104 7.97 5.50 -10.98
C LEU A 104 9.41 5.01 -11.18
N SER A 105 9.79 3.92 -10.52
CA SER A 105 11.13 3.33 -10.63
C SER A 105 11.27 2.39 -11.83
N GLY A 106 10.17 2.01 -12.48
CA GLY A 106 10.20 1.00 -13.53
C GLY A 106 10.42 -0.42 -13.05
N LEU A 107 10.19 -0.67 -11.76
CA LEU A 107 10.42 -1.97 -11.15
C LEU A 107 9.13 -2.79 -11.17
N PRO A 108 9.21 -4.10 -11.49
CA PRO A 108 8.04 -4.96 -11.43
C PRO A 108 7.60 -5.16 -9.98
N LEU A 109 6.29 -5.14 -9.74
CA LEU A 109 5.73 -5.66 -8.50
C LEU A 109 5.66 -7.19 -8.56
N PRO A 110 5.90 -7.89 -7.43
CA PRO A 110 5.65 -9.32 -7.37
C PRO A 110 4.15 -9.61 -7.61
N SER A 111 3.84 -10.77 -8.18
CA SER A 111 2.46 -11.19 -8.43
C SER A 111 2.13 -12.47 -7.65
N PRO A 112 1.14 -12.44 -6.74
CA PRO A 112 0.43 -11.26 -6.28
C PRO A 112 1.28 -10.43 -5.30
N PHE A 113 1.10 -9.10 -5.29
CA PHE A 113 1.63 -8.25 -4.23
C PHE A 113 0.52 -8.01 -3.20
N LEU A 114 0.74 -8.48 -1.97
CA LEU A 114 -0.21 -8.37 -0.87
C LEU A 114 0.38 -7.54 0.25
N GLY A 115 -0.36 -6.52 0.70
CA GLY A 115 0.07 -5.72 1.84
C GLY A 115 -1.07 -4.92 2.44
N THR A 116 -0.93 -4.58 3.71
CA THR A 116 -1.82 -3.62 4.39
C THR A 116 -1.01 -2.86 5.42
N GLY A 117 -1.34 -1.59 5.63
CA GLY A 117 -0.66 -0.79 6.63
C GLY A 117 -1.06 0.67 6.52
N VAL A 118 -1.04 1.36 7.67
CA VAL A 118 -1.37 2.78 7.78
C VAL A 118 -0.10 3.56 8.08
N ALA A 119 0.24 4.52 7.23
CA ALA A 119 1.26 5.52 7.56
C ALA A 119 0.54 6.83 7.90
N LEU A 120 0.56 7.19 9.18
CA LEU A 120 -0.02 8.45 9.63
C LEU A 120 1.00 9.58 9.45
N GLU A 121 0.52 10.75 9.04
CA GLU A 121 1.36 11.93 8.84
C GLU A 121 2.22 12.27 10.07
N ALA A 122 1.63 12.22 11.26
CA ALA A 122 2.30 12.44 12.55
C ALA A 122 3.46 11.45 12.83
N HIS A 123 3.59 10.38 12.07
CA HIS A 123 4.63 9.36 12.21
C HIS A 123 5.57 9.28 11.00
N GLY A 124 5.44 10.22 10.06
CA GLY A 124 6.23 10.24 8.83
C GLY A 124 6.05 8.94 8.04
N GLU A 125 7.15 8.21 7.84
CA GLU A 125 7.13 6.94 7.11
C GLU A 125 6.79 5.72 7.98
N ARG A 126 6.69 5.85 9.31
CA ARG A 126 6.43 4.73 10.21
C ARG A 126 5.00 4.24 10.05
N LEU A 127 4.86 2.92 10.03
CA LEU A 127 3.57 2.24 9.96
C LEU A 127 3.00 2.05 11.36
N ALA A 128 1.74 2.41 11.56
CA ALA A 128 1.03 2.18 12.81
C ALA A 128 0.65 0.70 12.94
N PRO A 129 0.91 0.05 14.09
CA PRO A 129 0.41 -1.30 14.37
C PRO A 129 -1.10 -1.39 14.17
N ALA A 130 -1.56 -2.46 13.52
CA ALA A 130 -2.97 -2.70 13.32
C ALA A 130 -3.58 -3.42 14.55
N PRO A 131 -4.82 -3.07 14.96
CA PRO A 131 -5.51 -3.85 15.98
C PRO A 131 -5.77 -5.28 15.48
N ARG A 132 -5.74 -6.23 16.41
CA ARG A 132 -5.67 -7.67 16.11
C ARG A 132 -6.80 -8.14 15.22
N GLU A 133 -8.03 -7.77 15.55
CA GLU A 133 -9.25 -8.16 14.85
C GLU A 133 -9.27 -7.66 13.39
N PHE A 134 -8.81 -6.43 13.15
CA PHE A 134 -8.77 -5.86 11.80
C PHE A 134 -7.69 -6.52 10.95
N LEU A 135 -6.51 -6.78 11.51
CA LEU A 135 -5.46 -7.47 10.78
C LEU A 135 -5.86 -8.93 10.50
N GLN A 136 -6.41 -9.63 11.48
CA GLN A 136 -6.85 -11.01 11.34
C GLN A 136 -7.89 -11.15 10.23
N GLY A 137 -8.89 -10.25 10.16
CA GLY A 137 -9.90 -10.26 9.11
C GLY A 137 -9.31 -10.11 7.70
N LYS A 138 -8.36 -9.18 7.53
CA LYS A 138 -7.66 -8.98 6.24
C LYS A 138 -6.79 -10.17 5.84
N LEU A 139 -6.07 -10.74 6.80
CA LEU A 139 -5.25 -11.94 6.57
C LEU A 139 -6.12 -13.15 6.21
N GLY A 140 -7.30 -13.29 6.82
CA GLY A 140 -8.27 -14.33 6.45
C GLY A 140 -8.74 -14.22 5.00
N VAL A 141 -9.04 -12.99 4.54
CA VAL A 141 -9.41 -12.73 3.14
C VAL A 141 -8.24 -12.95 2.18
N ALA A 142 -7.03 -12.53 2.57
CA ALA A 142 -5.82 -12.79 1.79
C ALA A 142 -5.54 -14.29 1.64
N GLN A 143 -5.67 -15.06 2.73
CA GLN A 143 -5.51 -16.51 2.76
C GLN A 143 -6.51 -17.19 1.81
N ALA A 144 -7.79 -16.80 1.88
CA ALA A 144 -8.83 -17.33 1.00
C ALA A 144 -8.53 -17.00 -0.48
N TYR A 145 -8.16 -15.75 -0.77
CA TYR A 145 -7.79 -15.33 -2.12
C TYR A 145 -6.61 -16.12 -2.69
N VAL A 146 -5.52 -16.27 -1.92
CA VAL A 146 -4.33 -17.02 -2.35
C VAL A 146 -4.66 -18.49 -2.58
N THR A 147 -5.38 -19.12 -1.65
CA THR A 147 -5.78 -20.53 -1.78
C THR A 147 -6.62 -20.77 -3.03
N GLN A 148 -7.50 -19.82 -3.38
CA GLN A 148 -8.39 -19.95 -4.53
C GLN A 148 -7.70 -19.62 -5.86
N VAL A 149 -6.91 -18.54 -5.91
CA VAL A 149 -6.37 -17.99 -7.17
C VAL A 149 -4.95 -18.50 -7.46
N PHE A 150 -4.17 -18.81 -6.42
CA PHE A 150 -2.80 -19.32 -6.51
C PHE A 150 -2.64 -20.66 -5.77
N PRO A 151 -3.45 -21.70 -6.08
CA PRO A 151 -3.50 -22.95 -5.31
C PRO A 151 -2.20 -23.77 -5.34
N ARG A 152 -1.27 -23.44 -6.24
CA ARG A 152 0.03 -24.11 -6.39
C ARG A 152 1.21 -23.26 -5.91
N ALA A 153 0.96 -22.04 -5.43
CA ALA A 153 2.01 -21.26 -4.79
C ALA A 153 2.33 -21.90 -3.43
N GLU A 154 3.60 -21.87 -3.02
CA GLU A 154 4.00 -22.35 -1.69
C GLU A 154 3.35 -21.50 -0.60
N ARG A 155 3.96 -20.35 -0.29
CA ARG A 155 3.39 -19.33 0.58
C ARG A 155 3.61 -17.98 -0.08
N VAL A 156 2.53 -17.19 -0.16
CA VAL A 156 2.58 -15.85 -0.72
C VAL A 156 2.93 -14.86 0.38
N ALA A 157 3.94 -14.03 0.14
CA ALA A 157 4.33 -12.98 1.07
C ALA A 157 3.23 -11.94 1.24
N VAL A 158 2.91 -11.59 2.50
CA VAL A 158 1.99 -10.51 2.85
C VAL A 158 2.67 -9.55 3.82
N PHE A 159 2.77 -8.28 3.44
CA PHE A 159 3.47 -7.28 4.24
C PHE A 159 2.51 -6.54 5.17
N VAL A 160 2.84 -6.49 6.46
CA VAL A 160 1.99 -5.92 7.53
C VAL A 160 2.81 -5.00 8.45
N PRO A 161 2.20 -4.06 9.19
CA PRO A 161 2.94 -3.20 10.11
C PRO A 161 3.57 -4.03 11.24
N GLU A 162 4.83 -3.75 11.56
CA GLU A 162 5.49 -4.31 12.73
C GLU A 162 4.72 -4.02 14.03
N GLY A 163 4.74 -4.96 14.98
CA GLY A 163 4.02 -4.85 16.25
C GLY A 163 2.52 -5.12 16.16
N SER A 164 1.97 -5.43 14.98
CA SER A 164 0.57 -5.83 14.84
C SER A 164 0.34 -7.25 15.38
N GLY A 165 -0.73 -7.45 16.14
CA GLY A 165 -1.11 -8.78 16.64
C GLY A 165 -1.94 -9.56 15.61
N PHE A 166 -1.70 -10.86 15.47
CA PHE A 166 -2.54 -11.79 14.70
C PHE A 166 -2.35 -13.24 15.19
N ASP A 167 -3.18 -14.15 14.72
CA ASP A 167 -3.01 -15.59 14.89
C ASP A 167 -2.42 -16.20 13.60
N PRO A 168 -1.19 -16.75 13.63
CA PRO A 168 -0.58 -17.38 12.46
C PRO A 168 -1.12 -18.80 12.18
N ALA A 169 -1.72 -19.48 13.16
CA ALA A 169 -2.15 -20.87 13.01
C ALA A 169 -3.07 -21.13 11.80
N PRO A 170 -4.08 -20.29 11.50
CA PRO A 170 -4.95 -20.51 10.33
C PRO A 170 -4.32 -20.07 8.99
N LEU A 171 -3.13 -19.47 8.97
CA LEU A 171 -2.54 -18.83 7.80
C LEU A 171 -1.53 -19.73 7.08
N THR A 172 -2.02 -20.79 6.44
CA THR A 172 -1.18 -21.82 5.80
C THR A 172 -0.62 -21.42 4.44
N ALA A 173 -1.29 -20.52 3.71
CA ALA A 173 -0.92 -20.11 2.35
C ALA A 173 -0.19 -18.76 2.33
N LEU A 174 -0.10 -18.09 3.48
CA LEU A 174 0.53 -16.77 3.61
C LEU A 174 1.84 -16.86 4.37
N ASP A 175 2.83 -16.12 3.90
CA ASP A 175 4.06 -15.79 4.63
C ASP A 175 3.95 -14.33 5.12
N VAL A 176 3.57 -14.14 6.38
CA VAL A 176 3.31 -12.80 6.94
C VAL A 176 4.64 -12.14 7.35
N ARG A 177 4.97 -11.03 6.69
CA ARG A 177 6.24 -10.30 6.86
C ARG A 177 6.00 -8.93 7.51
N PRO A 178 6.38 -8.74 8.78
CA PRO A 178 6.29 -7.44 9.44
C PRO A 178 7.27 -6.43 8.83
N VAL A 179 6.85 -5.17 8.70
CA VAL A 179 7.69 -4.05 8.25
C VAL A 179 7.42 -2.78 9.09
N PRO A 180 8.46 -2.05 9.53
CA PRO A 180 8.29 -0.89 10.41
C PRO A 180 7.92 0.41 9.68
N THR A 181 8.33 0.55 8.43
CA THR A 181 8.18 1.79 7.65
C THR A 181 7.81 1.52 6.20
N LEU A 182 7.27 2.54 5.54
CA LEU A 182 7.01 2.55 4.10
C LEU A 182 8.26 2.26 3.27
N THR A 183 9.41 2.84 3.63
CA THR A 183 10.67 2.61 2.92
C THR A 183 11.22 1.21 3.12
N LYS A 184 11.05 0.62 4.31
CA LYS A 184 11.40 -0.79 4.56
C LYS A 184 10.49 -1.75 3.81
N ALA A 185 9.21 -1.40 3.64
CA ALA A 185 8.32 -2.15 2.75
C ALA A 185 8.81 -2.10 1.29
N VAL A 186 9.20 -0.92 0.78
CA VAL A 186 9.78 -0.78 -0.56
C VAL A 186 11.07 -1.59 -0.72
N GLU A 187 11.99 -1.52 0.24
CA GLU A 187 13.23 -2.29 0.22
C GLU A 187 12.95 -3.79 0.19
N ALA A 188 12.04 -4.28 1.02
CA ALA A 188 11.69 -5.70 1.09
C ALA A 188 10.95 -6.22 -0.15
N VAL A 189 10.12 -5.39 -0.78
CA VAL A 189 9.29 -5.79 -1.94
C VAL A 189 10.04 -5.61 -3.27
N LEU A 190 10.77 -4.51 -3.42
CA LEU A 190 11.37 -4.09 -4.69
C LEU A 190 12.91 -4.17 -4.70
N GLY A 191 13.55 -4.43 -3.55
CA GLY A 191 15.01 -4.35 -3.41
C GLY A 191 15.57 -2.92 -3.52
N ARG A 192 14.70 -1.90 -3.57
CA ARG A 192 15.10 -0.50 -3.72
C ARG A 192 15.29 0.15 -2.35
N LYS A 193 16.49 0.65 -2.09
CA LYS A 193 16.79 1.44 -0.89
C LYS A 193 16.34 2.90 -1.07
N PRO A 194 15.98 3.61 0.01
CA PRO A 194 15.81 5.05 -0.05
C PRO A 194 17.14 5.71 -0.41
N ASP A 195 17.09 6.84 -1.10
CA ASP A 195 18.27 7.61 -1.41
C ASP A 195 18.84 8.17 -0.08
N THR A 196 20.12 7.93 0.16
CA THR A 196 20.82 8.44 1.35
C THR A 196 20.98 9.95 1.20
N GLY A 197 20.00 10.72 1.68
CA GLY A 197 20.03 12.18 1.63
C GLY A 197 18.67 12.85 1.72
N GLY A 198 17.98 12.72 2.86
CA GLY A 198 16.93 13.67 3.28
C GLY A 198 17.53 14.73 4.21
N PRO A 199 17.02 15.98 4.22
CA PRO A 199 17.61 17.06 5.03
C PRO A 199 17.45 16.72 6.52
N GLY A 200 18.55 16.39 7.19
CA GLY A 200 18.55 15.98 8.59
C GLY A 200 19.84 15.34 9.11
N ALA A 201 20.82 15.03 8.26
CA ALA A 201 22.14 14.61 8.67
C ALA A 201 23.16 15.76 8.53
N THR A 202 22.98 16.81 9.33
CA THR A 202 24.13 17.63 9.76
C THR A 202 24.63 17.06 11.08
N GLU A 203 25.39 15.97 11.01
CA GLU A 203 26.45 15.75 11.99
C GLU A 203 27.64 16.59 11.52
N GLY A 204 27.96 17.64 12.27
CA GLY A 204 29.13 18.44 11.97
C GLY A 204 29.19 19.82 12.61
N VAL A 205 29.13 19.90 13.94
CA VAL A 205 29.83 20.90 14.80
C VAL A 205 29.90 20.21 16.18
N GLY A 206 31.03 19.90 16.81
CA GLY A 206 32.29 20.61 16.96
C GLY A 206 32.56 20.70 18.47
N GLY A 207 33.70 20.19 18.93
CA GLY A 207 34.13 20.15 20.33
C GLY A 207 35.31 19.22 20.52
#